data_AF-A0A1H5W404-F1
#
_entry.id   AF-A0A1H5W404-F1
#
_cell.length_a   1.000
_cell.length_b   1.000
_cell.length_c   1.000
_cell.angle_alpha   90.00
_cell.angle_beta   90.00
_cell.angle_gamma   90.00
#
_symmetry.space_group_name_H-M   'P 1'
#
loop_
_entity.id
_entity.type
_entity.pdbx_description
1 polymer ?
#
loop_
_entity_poly.entity_id
_entity_poly.type
_entity_poly.pdbx_seq_one_letter_code
_entity_poly.pdbx_strand_id
1 'polypeptide(L)' 'MAVSKAKLQQLLQSDQDLSHMSLATRIVVGRLRIEVQNSPRALGAKTDELYAFAAENEYAASELTTI' A
#
# COMPACT_ATOMS: atom_id res chain seq x y z
N MET A 1 11.14 0.74 -11.83
CA MET A 1 10.40 2.00 -11.60
C MET A 1 10.19 2.13 -10.10
N ALA A 2 10.37 3.32 -9.52
CA ALA A 2 10.24 3.50 -8.08
C ALA A 2 8.79 3.79 -7.70
N VAL A 3 8.24 3.04 -6.74
CA VAL A 3 6.90 3.27 -6.19
C VAL A 3 6.90 4.61 -5.44
N SER A 4 5.95 5.49 -5.75
CA SER A 4 5.86 6.81 -5.11
C SER A 4 5.16 6.70 -3.75
N LYS A 5 5.82 7.17 -2.67
CA LYS A 5 5.21 7.23 -1.33
C LYS A 5 3.93 8.06 -1.30
N ALA A 6 3.83 9.11 -2.12
CA ALA A 6 2.60 9.90 -2.21
C ALA A 6 1.42 9.09 -2.77
N LYS A 7 1.67 8.24 -3.78
CA LYS A 7 0.65 7.33 -4.32
C LYS A 7 0.26 6.26 -3.30
N LEU A 8 1.23 5.69 -2.59
CA LEU A 8 0.95 4.73 -1.52
C LEU A 8 0.11 5.33 -0.41
N GLN A 9 0.42 6.57 -0.02
CA GLN A 9 -0.37 7.29 0.98
C GLN A 9 -1.82 7.49 0.51
N GLN A 10 -2.02 7.90 -0.76
CA GLN A 10 -3.36 8.00 -1.34
C GLN A 10 -4.08 6.64 -1.38
N LEU A 11 -3.37 5.56 -1.73
CA LEU A 11 -3.92 4.20 -1.73
C LEU A 11 -4.44 3.78 -0.36
N LEU A 12 -3.70 4.10 0.71
CA LEU A 12 -4.07 3.79 2.09
C LEU A 12 -5.26 4.63 2.61
N GLN A 13 -5.58 5.73 1.94
CA GLN A 13 -6.71 6.60 2.27
C GLN A 13 -7.91 6.42 1.31
N SER A 14 -7.74 5.66 0.23
CA SER A 14 -8.77 5.40 -0.77
C SER A 14 -9.45 4.06 -0.59
N ASP A 15 -10.61 3.90 -1.22
CA ASP A 15 -11.32 2.62 -1.37
C ASP A 15 -11.03 1.98 -2.75
N GLN A 16 -9.87 2.25 -3.33
CA GLN A 16 -9.52 1.72 -4.65
C GLN A 16 -9.57 0.19 -4.65
N ASP A 17 -10.22 -0.38 -5.67
CA ASP A 17 -10.30 -1.82 -5.87
C ASP A 17 -8.93 -2.41 -6.21
N LEU A 18 -8.55 -3.45 -5.47
CA LEU A 18 -7.26 -4.14 -5.57
C LEU A 18 -7.41 -5.54 -6.15
N SER A 19 -8.59 -5.90 -6.68
CA SER A 19 -8.89 -7.25 -7.17
C SER A 19 -7.95 -7.74 -8.28
N HIS A 20 -7.29 -6.81 -8.99
CA HIS A 20 -6.29 -7.10 -10.01
C HIS A 20 -4.88 -7.39 -9.45
N MET A 21 -4.66 -7.18 -8.16
CA MET A 21 -3.38 -7.42 -7.48
C MET A 21 -3.31 -8.80 -6.84
N SER A 22 -2.08 -9.24 -6.55
CA SER A 22 -1.82 -10.47 -5.82
C SER A 22 -2.54 -10.48 -4.47
N LEU A 23 -2.87 -11.68 -4.00
CA LEU A 23 -3.51 -11.86 -2.69
C LEU A 23 -2.66 -11.26 -1.55
N ALA A 24 -1.34 -11.40 -1.62
CA ALA A 24 -0.43 -10.89 -0.60
C ALA A 24 -0.50 -9.36 -0.48
N THR A 25 -0.40 -8.64 -1.60
CA THR A 25 -0.49 -7.18 -1.63
C THR A 25 -1.90 -6.72 -1.23
N ARG A 26 -2.96 -7.42 -1.63
CA ARG A 26 -4.33 -7.14 -1.14
C ARG A 26 -4.46 -7.25 0.38
N ILE A 27 -3.93 -8.31 0.98
CA ILE A 27 -3.97 -8.52 2.43
C ILE A 27 -3.20 -7.41 3.15
N VAL A 28 -1.99 -7.08 2.67
CA VAL A 28 -1.16 -6.03 3.27
C VAL A 28 -1.84 -4.67 3.18
N VAL A 29 -2.26 -4.24 1.99
CA VAL A 29 -2.93 -2.94 1.81
C VAL A 29 -4.24 -2.88 2.60
N GLY A 30 -5.02 -3.96 2.63
CA GLY A 30 -6.24 -4.05 3.42
C GLY A 30 -5.99 -3.88 4.93
N ARG A 31 -5.00 -4.57 5.48
CA ARG A 31 -4.58 -4.39 6.89
C ARG A 31 -4.18 -2.94 7.16
N LEU A 32 -3.32 -2.37 6.32
CA LEU A 32 -2.80 -1.02 6.50
C LEU A 32 -3.91 0.04 6.41
N ARG A 33 -4.88 -0.13 5.50
CA ARG A 33 -6.07 0.73 5.41
C ARG A 33 -6.87 0.73 6.72
N ILE A 34 -7.15 -0.44 7.28
CA ILE A 34 -7.87 -0.57 8.56
C ILE A 34 -7.11 0.12 9.70
N GLU A 35 -5.79 -0.07 9.76
CA GLU A 35 -4.95 0.58 10.78
C GLU A 35 -4.93 2.10 10.64
N VAL A 36 -4.85 2.63 9.40
CA VAL A 36 -4.93 4.06 9.12
C VAL A 36 -6.30 4.63 9.45
N GLN A 37 -7.38 3.90 9.15
CA GLN A 37 -8.75 4.30 9.51
C GLN A 37 -8.93 4.39 11.03
N ASN A 38 -8.41 3.43 11.77
CA ASN A 38 -8.45 3.42 13.23
C ASN A 38 -7.48 4.44 13.86
N SER A 39 -6.41 4.81 13.17
CA SER A 39 -5.37 5.72 13.67
C SER A 39 -4.78 6.56 12.53
N PRO A 40 -5.42 7.69 12.15
CA PRO A 40 -4.98 8.51 11.03
C PRO A 40 -3.55 9.06 11.18
N ARG A 41 -3.06 9.22 12.42
CA ARG A 41 -1.68 9.64 12.71
C ARG A 41 -0.63 8.60 12.28
N ALA A 42 -1.01 7.34 12.11
CA ALA A 42 -0.13 6.26 11.69
C ALA A 42 0.15 6.25 10.18
N LEU A 43 -0.55 7.09 9.39
CA LEU A 43 -0.47 7.10 7.93
C LEU A 43 0.96 7.14 7.38
N GLY A 44 1.83 7.98 7.94
CA GLY A 44 3.24 8.06 7.50
C GLY A 44 3.98 6.74 7.74
N ALA A 45 3.89 6.20 8.96
CA ALA A 45 4.52 4.94 9.33
C ALA A 45 4.01 3.76 8.49
N LYS A 46 2.71 3.72 8.19
CA LYS A 46 2.09 2.67 7.36
C LYS A 46 2.40 2.81 5.87
N THR A 47 2.63 4.04 5.41
CA THR A 47 3.15 4.30 4.07
C THR A 47 4.58 3.77 3.94
N ASP A 48 5.42 3.98 4.95
CA ASP A 48 6.78 3.45 4.99
C ASP A 48 6.81 1.92 5.04
N GLU A 49 5.91 1.31 5.81
CA GLU A 49 5.72 -0.14 5.86
C GLU A 49 5.34 -0.73 4.48
N LEU A 50 4.38 -0.10 3.79
CA LEU A 50 3.99 -0.52 2.43
C LEU A 50 5.13 -0.34 1.43
N TYR A 51 5.89 0.74 1.56
CA TYR A 51 7.05 1.00 0.72
C TYR A 51 8.15 -0.04 0.92
N ALA A 52 8.44 -0.42 2.17
CA ALA A 52 9.39 -1.48 2.49
C ALA A 52 8.92 -2.83 1.94
N PHE A 53 7.63 -3.16 2.12
CA PHE A 53 7.05 -4.38 1.54
C PHE A 53 7.22 -4.43 0.02
N ALA A 54 6.96 -3.33 -0.68
CA ALA A 54 7.18 -3.23 -2.13
C ALA A 54 8.67 -3.40 -2.49
N ALA A 55 9.59 -2.84 -1.71
CA ALA A 55 11.03 -2.98 -1.96
C ALA A 55 11.52 -4.43 -1.78
N GLU A 56 10.92 -5.20 -0.88
CA GLU A 56 11.25 -6.60 -0.64
C GLU A 56 10.56 -7.57 -1.62
N ASN A 57 9.49 -7.13 -2.31
CA ASN A 57 8.66 -7.97 -3.14
C ASN A 57 8.48 -7.37 -4.55
N GLU A 58 9.20 -7.91 -5.54
CA GLU A 58 9.18 -7.39 -6.92
C GLU A 58 7.77 -7.37 -7.54
N TYR A 59 6.96 -8.40 -7.30
CA TYR A 59 5.57 -8.45 -7.79
C TYR A 59 4.73 -7.29 -7.21
N ALA A 60 4.89 -6.99 -5.93
CA ALA A 60 4.16 -5.90 -5.27
C ALA A 60 4.65 -4.54 -5.77
N ALA A 61 5.96 -4.37 -5.98
CA ALA A 61 6.48 -3.14 -6.60
C ALA A 61 5.90 -2.89 -7.99
N SER A 62 5.80 -3.93 -8.82
CA SER A 62 5.20 -3.83 -10.15
C SER A 62 3.72 -3.43 -10.07
N GLU A 63 2.94 -4.10 -9.24
CA GLU A 63 1.50 -3.81 -9.04
C GLU A 63 1.27 -2.39 -8.48
N LEU A 64 2.03 -2.00 -7.46
CA LEU A 64 1.91 -0.69 -6.80
C LEU A 64 2.46 0.47 -7.64
N THR A 65 3.22 0.18 -8.70
CA THR A 65 3.61 1.21 -9.68
C THR A 65 2.48 1.52 -10.65
N THR A 66 1.59 0.55 -10.91
CA THR A 66 0.50 0.65 -11.88
C THR A 66 -0.80 1.25 -11.34
N ILE A 67 -0.87 1.54 -10.03
CA ILE A 67 -1.96 2.31 -9.42
C ILE A 67 -1.88 3.79 -9.76
#